data_AF-A0A3D3JWR8-F1
#
_entry.id   AF-A0A3D3JWR8-F1
#
_cell.length_a   1.000
_cell.length_b   1.000
_cell.length_c   1.000
_cell.angle_alpha   90.00
_cell.angle_beta   90.00
_cell.angle_gamma   90.00
#
_symmetry.space_group_name_H-M   'P 1'
#
loop_
_entity.id
_entity.type
_entity.pdbx_description
1 polymer ?
#
loop_
_entity_poly.entity_id
_entity_poly.type
_entity_poly.pdbx_seq_one_letter_code
_entity_poly.pdbx_strand_id
1 'polypeptide(L)'
;DFADTYGYDLLPRLWQLFSKRNDPDSMKTRLDYRDWCGRRFRESWLEPVSAWCREHGIALTGHISPEDDPVDQAVSVTNLFSCFPYFTIPGIDLIIPAVGDHRHAILNIGVVSATSAAQQKNRPGVMSETLACSGLESNPEIAGFILRWQLVMGVTTHVVHAAFSSVEGNRLYDAPPDWGPAGDFWPAMVELGKEFAELQTVIREATQVAPVAILWPIRSFAAQRSESHEQPLRDALVELLSQCLDHQVGVHFLDETDLVDAAISTGVMTLGRAAYSHVLVPDCTVLAADTIRVLREAAAADIQVVGTGSGPEWVQTDSAVEPAGPRAWESASVFDVVPTLPRLISIAPDGIARDLRCTAWERDGIRTRLLMNIGDEDKNMTVDGTPMRLRRGEVMTLPQG
;
A
#
# COMPACT_ATOMS: atom_id res chain seq x y z
N ASP A 1 -10.36 29.65 11.57
CA ASP A 1 -9.51 28.45 11.54
C ASP A 1 -8.82 28.23 10.20
N PHE A 2 -9.52 27.95 9.07
CA PHE A 2 -8.84 27.79 7.77
C PHE A 2 -7.96 29.01 7.43
N ALA A 3 -8.56 30.20 7.46
CA ALA A 3 -7.84 31.44 7.14
C ALA A 3 -6.68 31.72 8.12
N ASP A 4 -6.81 31.31 9.37
CA ASP A 4 -5.76 31.46 10.38
C ASP A 4 -4.60 30.49 10.12
N THR A 5 -4.89 29.29 9.61
CA THR A 5 -3.89 28.24 9.32
C THR A 5 -3.11 28.55 8.03
N TYR A 6 -3.80 28.92 6.95
CA TYR A 6 -3.18 29.07 5.61
C TYR A 6 -3.00 30.53 5.17
N GLY A 7 -3.46 31.49 5.99
CA GLY A 7 -3.23 32.92 5.74
C GLY A 7 -4.12 33.57 4.66
N TYR A 8 -5.23 32.93 4.25
CA TYR A 8 -6.18 33.52 3.30
C TYR A 8 -7.62 33.01 3.47
N ASP A 9 -8.60 33.80 3.03
CA ASP A 9 -10.00 33.38 2.97
C ASP A 9 -10.24 32.45 1.78
N LEU A 10 -10.78 31.25 2.06
CA LEU A 10 -11.09 30.26 1.04
C LEU A 10 -12.27 30.68 0.15
N LEU A 11 -13.23 31.45 0.68
CA LEU A 11 -14.49 31.76 -0.03
C LEU A 11 -14.26 32.40 -1.42
N PRO A 12 -13.41 33.44 -1.57
CA PRO A 12 -13.06 34.00 -2.88
C PRO A 12 -12.38 33.01 -3.84
N ARG A 13 -11.80 31.93 -3.32
CA ARG A 13 -11.02 30.93 -4.07
C ARG A 13 -11.77 29.62 -4.27
N LEU A 14 -13.00 29.48 -3.80
CA LEU A 14 -13.75 28.22 -3.80
C LEU A 14 -13.85 27.57 -5.19
N TRP A 15 -13.96 28.39 -6.24
CA TRP A 15 -13.99 27.93 -7.62
C TRP A 15 -12.74 27.15 -8.05
N GLN A 16 -11.58 27.39 -7.41
CA GLN A 16 -10.33 26.70 -7.71
C GLN A 16 -10.36 25.22 -7.32
N LEU A 17 -11.21 24.82 -6.36
CA LEU A 17 -11.42 23.41 -6.00
C LEU A 17 -12.10 22.60 -7.11
N PHE A 18 -12.80 23.27 -8.02
CA PHE A 18 -13.56 22.65 -9.12
C PHE A 18 -12.98 22.95 -10.50
N SER A 19 -12.09 23.95 -10.58
CA SER A 19 -11.34 24.27 -11.78
C SER A 19 -10.55 23.04 -12.27
N LYS A 20 -10.44 22.85 -13.58
CA LYS A 20 -9.53 21.86 -14.19
C LYS A 20 -8.13 22.41 -14.46
N ARG A 21 -7.88 23.68 -14.11
CA ARG A 21 -6.57 24.33 -14.32
C ARG A 21 -5.56 23.82 -13.30
N ASN A 22 -4.34 23.56 -13.74
CA ASN A 22 -3.21 23.21 -12.88
C ASN A 22 -2.24 24.40 -12.76
N ASP A 23 -2.78 25.60 -12.54
CA ASP A 23 -1.97 26.76 -12.16
C ASP A 23 -1.62 26.74 -10.67
N PRO A 24 -0.51 27.40 -10.26
CA PRO A 24 -0.03 27.39 -8.88
C PRO A 24 -1.06 27.73 -7.81
N ASP A 25 -1.87 28.78 -8.04
CA ASP A 25 -2.87 29.22 -7.08
C ASP A 25 -3.98 28.17 -6.90
N SER A 26 -4.42 27.57 -8.02
CA SER A 26 -5.43 26.51 -7.98
C SER A 26 -4.92 25.24 -7.30
N MET A 27 -3.66 24.86 -7.55
CA MET A 27 -3.02 23.74 -6.86
C MET A 27 -2.89 24.01 -5.36
N LYS A 28 -2.37 25.18 -4.97
CA LYS A 28 -2.24 25.56 -3.56
C LYS A 28 -3.58 25.47 -2.83
N THR A 29 -4.63 26.06 -3.41
CA THR A 29 -5.95 26.05 -2.79
C THR A 29 -6.51 24.64 -2.60
N ARG A 30 -6.29 23.72 -3.55
CA ARG A 30 -6.72 22.31 -3.39
C ARG A 30 -5.91 21.59 -2.32
N LEU A 31 -4.59 21.79 -2.31
CA LEU A 31 -3.68 21.16 -1.34
C LEU A 31 -4.00 21.61 0.08
N ASP A 32 -4.10 22.92 0.32
CA ASP A 32 -4.44 23.49 1.62
C ASP A 32 -5.84 23.04 2.08
N TYR A 33 -6.83 23.03 1.18
CA TYR A 33 -8.18 22.55 1.50
C TYR A 33 -8.20 21.07 1.89
N ARG A 34 -7.50 20.22 1.15
CA ARG A 34 -7.43 18.77 1.42
C ARG A 34 -6.65 18.49 2.71
N ASP A 35 -5.56 19.19 2.97
CA ASP A 35 -4.83 19.12 4.24
C ASP A 35 -5.73 19.52 5.41
N TRP A 36 -6.46 20.63 5.28
CA TRP A 36 -7.39 21.11 6.31
C TRP A 36 -8.50 20.10 6.64
N CYS A 37 -9.11 19.50 5.61
CA CYS A 37 -10.13 18.47 5.77
C CYS A 37 -9.56 17.22 6.46
N GLY A 38 -8.41 16.73 6.00
CA GLY A 38 -7.75 15.53 6.57
C GLY A 38 -7.34 15.75 8.02
N ARG A 39 -6.77 16.92 8.35
CA ARG A 39 -6.41 17.29 9.72
C ARG A 39 -7.63 17.30 10.63
N ARG A 40 -8.75 17.92 10.21
CA ARG A 40 -9.99 17.92 11.00
C ARG A 40 -10.55 16.55 11.25
N PHE A 41 -10.58 15.72 10.22
CA PHE A 41 -11.08 14.36 10.32
C PHE A 41 -10.28 13.58 11.38
N ARG A 42 -8.95 13.72 11.37
CA ARG A 42 -8.08 13.09 12.36
C ARG A 42 -8.27 13.66 13.77
N GLU A 43 -8.18 14.98 13.94
CA GLU A 43 -8.28 15.66 15.24
C GLU A 43 -9.66 15.49 15.89
N SER A 44 -10.74 15.45 15.10
CA SER A 44 -12.12 15.43 15.62
C SER A 44 -12.65 14.03 15.89
N TRP A 45 -12.14 13.01 15.19
CA TRP A 45 -12.65 11.65 15.29
C TRP A 45 -11.55 10.64 15.59
N LEU A 46 -10.59 10.51 14.68
CA LEU A 46 -9.67 9.38 14.70
C LEU A 46 -8.72 9.42 15.91
N GLU A 47 -8.17 10.59 16.23
CA GLU A 47 -7.28 10.79 17.36
C GLU A 47 -8.00 10.57 18.72
N PRO A 48 -9.15 11.21 19.01
CA PRO A 48 -9.89 10.97 20.25
C PRO A 48 -10.30 9.50 20.44
N VAL A 49 -10.80 8.85 19.39
CA VAL A 49 -11.21 7.43 19.45
C VAL A 49 -9.99 6.54 19.69
N SER A 50 -8.90 6.79 18.97
CA SER A 50 -7.64 6.05 19.14
C SER A 50 -7.06 6.22 20.54
N ALA A 51 -7.10 7.43 21.10
CA ALA A 51 -6.67 7.70 22.47
C ALA A 51 -7.54 6.97 23.49
N TRP A 52 -8.87 7.02 23.34
CA TRP A 52 -9.81 6.33 24.22
C TRP A 52 -9.58 4.80 24.19
N CYS A 53 -9.42 4.22 23.00
CA CYS A 53 -9.11 2.80 22.84
C CYS A 53 -7.82 2.41 23.57
N ARG A 54 -6.74 3.21 23.43
CA ARG A 54 -5.48 2.97 24.15
C ARG A 54 -5.64 3.03 25.67
N GLU A 55 -6.35 4.04 26.18
CA GLU A 55 -6.60 4.19 27.63
C GLU A 55 -7.34 2.98 28.22
N HIS A 56 -8.19 2.32 27.42
CA HIS A 56 -9.00 1.18 27.84
C HIS A 56 -8.40 -0.18 27.44
N GLY A 57 -7.19 -0.22 26.88
CA GLY A 57 -6.57 -1.47 26.44
C GLY A 57 -7.30 -2.16 25.27
N ILE A 58 -8.01 -1.39 24.44
CA ILE A 58 -8.74 -1.87 23.26
C ILE A 58 -7.89 -1.56 22.01
N ALA A 59 -7.69 -2.55 21.15
CA ALA A 59 -7.05 -2.33 19.85
C ALA A 59 -8.03 -1.65 18.89
N LEU A 60 -7.73 -0.43 18.46
CA LEU A 60 -8.46 0.18 17.34
C LEU A 60 -8.00 -0.48 16.04
N THR A 61 -8.94 -1.02 15.28
CA THR A 61 -8.72 -1.72 14.01
C THR A 61 -9.80 -1.32 13.02
N GLY A 62 -9.50 -1.41 11.73
CA GLY A 62 -10.44 -1.06 10.66
C GLY A 62 -9.70 -0.46 9.48
N HIS A 63 -10.48 0.00 8.51
CA HIS A 63 -10.00 0.55 7.24
C HIS A 63 -10.72 1.86 6.93
N ILE A 64 -10.21 2.63 5.97
CA ILE A 64 -10.83 3.88 5.50
C ILE A 64 -10.72 3.89 3.98
N SER A 65 -11.88 3.79 3.33
CA SER A 65 -11.99 3.64 1.89
C SER A 65 -12.02 4.99 1.15
N PRO A 66 -11.42 5.08 -0.06
CA PRO A 66 -10.74 4.01 -0.80
C PRO A 66 -9.22 3.93 -0.54
N GLU A 67 -8.71 2.71 -0.40
CA GLU A 67 -7.34 2.39 -0.04
C GLU A 67 -6.41 2.17 -1.24
N ASP A 68 -6.96 1.70 -2.37
CA ASP A 68 -6.22 1.20 -3.53
C ASP A 68 -6.17 2.20 -4.69
N ASP A 69 -7.17 3.08 -4.84
CA ASP A 69 -7.19 4.12 -5.87
C ASP A 69 -6.73 5.49 -5.33
N PRO A 70 -5.53 5.98 -5.70
CA PRO A 70 -5.01 7.25 -5.20
C PRO A 70 -5.81 8.48 -5.68
N VAL A 71 -6.53 8.40 -6.79
CA VAL A 71 -7.34 9.52 -7.30
C VAL A 71 -8.59 9.67 -6.44
N ASP A 72 -9.29 8.57 -6.19
CA ASP A 72 -10.48 8.59 -5.35
C ASP A 72 -10.11 8.85 -3.88
N GLN A 73 -8.95 8.34 -3.43
CA GLN A 73 -8.40 8.60 -2.09
C GLN A 73 -8.15 10.09 -1.89
N ALA A 74 -7.51 10.78 -2.85
CA ALA A 74 -7.18 12.20 -2.74
C ALA A 74 -8.42 13.11 -2.62
N VAL A 75 -9.59 12.65 -3.06
CA VAL A 75 -10.86 13.39 -2.97
C VAL A 75 -11.66 12.99 -1.73
N SER A 76 -11.67 11.70 -1.38
CA SER A 76 -12.55 11.15 -0.34
C SER A 76 -11.90 11.16 1.05
N VAL A 77 -10.61 10.81 1.13
CA VAL A 77 -9.86 10.59 2.38
C VAL A 77 -8.70 11.59 2.55
N THR A 78 -8.31 12.24 1.46
CA THR A 78 -7.14 13.12 1.32
C THR A 78 -5.83 12.34 1.33
N ASN A 79 -5.31 11.93 2.48
CA ASN A 79 -4.12 11.09 2.60
C ASN A 79 -4.32 9.99 3.65
N LEU A 80 -4.51 8.75 3.19
CA LEU A 80 -4.75 7.60 4.06
C LEU A 80 -3.55 7.28 4.97
N PHE A 81 -2.31 7.50 4.52
CA PHE A 81 -1.11 7.24 5.32
C PHE A 81 -1.10 8.04 6.63
N SER A 82 -1.64 9.26 6.60
CA SER A 82 -1.76 10.11 7.79
C SER A 82 -2.76 9.58 8.84
N CYS A 83 -3.63 8.64 8.46
CA CYS A 83 -4.63 8.00 9.31
C CYS A 83 -4.14 6.68 9.93
N PHE A 84 -3.29 5.92 9.23
CA PHE A 84 -2.79 4.63 9.74
C PHE A 84 -2.14 4.69 11.14
N PRO A 85 -1.42 5.75 11.56
CA PRO A 85 -0.83 5.84 12.90
C PRO A 85 -1.83 5.76 14.05
N TYR A 86 -3.12 5.95 13.80
CA TYR A 86 -4.14 5.88 14.84
C TYR A 86 -4.70 4.47 15.03
N PHE A 87 -4.50 3.57 14.08
CA PHE A 87 -4.91 2.17 14.22
C PHE A 87 -3.81 1.35 14.90
N THR A 88 -4.21 0.50 15.85
CA THR A 88 -3.32 -0.53 16.41
C THR A 88 -3.01 -1.59 15.35
N ILE A 89 -4.03 -1.99 14.58
CA ILE A 89 -3.91 -2.87 13.42
C ILE A 89 -4.50 -2.10 12.24
N PRO A 90 -3.67 -1.42 11.41
CA PRO A 90 -4.17 -0.75 10.21
C PRO A 90 -4.80 -1.77 9.26
N GLY A 91 -5.78 -1.33 8.49
CA GLY A 91 -6.58 -2.22 7.68
C GLY A 91 -6.90 -1.69 6.30
N ILE A 92 -7.34 -2.62 5.45
CA ILE A 92 -7.88 -2.38 4.12
C ILE A 92 -9.20 -3.11 3.94
N ASP A 93 -9.88 -2.79 2.86
CA ASP A 93 -10.99 -3.55 2.32
C ASP A 93 -10.60 -4.17 0.97
N LEU A 94 -10.77 -5.48 0.87
CA LEU A 94 -10.67 -6.21 -0.39
C LEU A 94 -11.79 -7.26 -0.46
N ILE A 95 -12.99 -6.76 -0.69
CA ILE A 95 -14.22 -7.54 -0.67
C ILE A 95 -14.58 -8.26 -1.98
N ILE A 96 -13.97 -7.88 -3.11
CA ILE A 96 -14.24 -8.49 -4.41
C ILE A 96 -13.49 -9.84 -4.58
N PRO A 97 -14.00 -10.77 -5.41
CA PRO A 97 -13.38 -12.08 -5.60
C PRO A 97 -12.18 -12.03 -6.56
N ALA A 98 -11.20 -11.19 -6.26
CA ALA A 98 -10.03 -10.94 -7.09
C ALA A 98 -8.74 -10.91 -6.25
N VAL A 99 -7.62 -11.11 -6.94
CA VAL A 99 -6.27 -10.92 -6.39
C VAL A 99 -5.56 -9.87 -7.22
N GLY A 100 -4.46 -9.30 -6.70
CA GLY A 100 -3.59 -8.37 -7.42
C GLY A 100 -2.77 -9.03 -8.54
N ASP A 101 -3.43 -9.80 -9.40
CA ASP A 101 -2.87 -10.31 -10.66
C ASP A 101 -2.79 -9.20 -11.70
N HIS A 102 -2.29 -9.54 -12.87
CA HIS A 102 -2.14 -8.59 -13.96
C HIS A 102 -3.44 -7.99 -14.51
N ARG A 103 -4.61 -8.56 -14.20
CA ARG A 103 -5.91 -8.03 -14.61
C ARG A 103 -6.41 -6.99 -13.60
N HIS A 104 -6.00 -7.13 -12.34
CA HIS A 104 -6.41 -6.28 -11.23
C HIS A 104 -5.20 -5.74 -10.46
N ALA A 105 -4.18 -5.27 -11.18
CA ALA A 105 -2.89 -4.88 -10.62
C ALA A 105 -3.01 -3.80 -9.53
N ILE A 106 -4.01 -2.91 -9.65
CA ILE A 106 -4.31 -1.85 -8.68
C ILE A 106 -4.59 -2.40 -7.27
N LEU A 107 -5.12 -3.62 -7.14
CA LEU A 107 -5.41 -4.23 -5.83
C LEU A 107 -4.15 -4.47 -4.99
N ASN A 108 -2.96 -4.52 -5.61
CA ASN A 108 -1.71 -4.58 -4.85
C ASN A 108 -1.45 -3.28 -4.06
N ILE A 109 -2.02 -2.14 -4.47
CA ILE A 109 -1.79 -0.85 -3.80
C ILE A 109 -2.29 -0.89 -2.36
N GLY A 110 -3.51 -1.39 -2.14
CA GLY A 110 -4.11 -1.45 -0.79
C GLY A 110 -3.26 -2.28 0.18
N VAL A 111 -3.00 -3.55 -0.16
CA VAL A 111 -2.20 -4.45 0.68
C VAL A 111 -0.78 -3.93 0.93
N VAL A 112 -0.11 -3.39 -0.09
CA VAL A 112 1.23 -2.81 0.08
C VAL A 112 1.16 -1.56 0.97
N SER A 113 0.14 -0.71 0.84
CA SER A 113 -0.01 0.51 1.64
C SER A 113 -0.16 0.21 3.13
N ALA A 114 -1.09 -0.67 3.50
CA ALA A 114 -1.29 -1.01 4.91
C ALA A 114 -0.10 -1.75 5.52
N THR A 115 0.54 -2.64 4.77
CA THR A 115 1.77 -3.32 5.24
C THR A 115 2.92 -2.34 5.41
N SER A 116 3.07 -1.38 4.48
CA SER A 116 4.08 -0.32 4.59
C SER A 116 3.89 0.49 5.87
N ALA A 117 2.67 0.98 6.11
CA ALA A 117 2.36 1.75 7.30
C ALA A 117 2.53 0.92 8.59
N ALA A 118 2.17 -0.36 8.58
CA ALA A 118 2.37 -1.25 9.71
C ALA A 118 3.86 -1.41 10.05
N GLN A 119 4.72 -1.60 9.05
CA GLN A 119 6.17 -1.73 9.26
C GLN A 119 6.80 -0.40 9.71
N GLN A 120 6.43 0.71 9.09
CA GLN A 120 6.93 2.05 9.38
C GLN A 120 6.51 2.57 10.76
N LYS A 121 5.34 2.15 11.26
CA LYS A 121 4.80 2.53 12.59
C LYS A 121 4.91 1.43 13.63
N ASN A 122 5.72 0.40 13.38
CA ASN A 122 5.97 -0.72 14.29
C ASN A 122 4.67 -1.38 14.82
N ARG A 123 3.71 -1.63 13.93
CA ARG A 123 2.42 -2.26 14.27
C ARG A 123 2.53 -3.79 14.24
N PRO A 124 1.75 -4.52 15.06
CA PRO A 124 1.85 -5.99 15.13
C PRO A 124 1.40 -6.71 13.85
N GLY A 125 0.63 -6.05 12.98
CA GLY A 125 0.12 -6.64 11.75
C GLY A 125 -0.85 -5.73 10.99
N VAL A 126 -1.55 -6.32 10.03
CA VAL A 126 -2.50 -5.67 9.12
C VAL A 126 -3.79 -6.48 9.09
N MET A 127 -4.94 -5.79 9.05
CA MET A 127 -6.22 -6.45 8.81
C MET A 127 -6.75 -6.23 7.39
N SER A 128 -7.59 -7.14 6.91
CA SER A 128 -8.37 -6.92 5.69
C SER A 128 -9.80 -7.35 5.95
N GLU A 129 -10.76 -6.45 5.74
CA GLU A 129 -12.13 -6.89 5.43
C GLU A 129 -12.12 -7.55 4.05
N THR A 130 -12.77 -8.70 3.90
CA THR A 130 -12.68 -9.45 2.65
C THR A 130 -13.87 -10.38 2.40
N LEU A 131 -14.06 -10.77 1.13
CA LEU A 131 -15.08 -11.69 0.64
C LEU A 131 -16.54 -11.20 0.67
N ALA A 132 -16.82 -9.93 0.99
CA ALA A 132 -18.21 -9.44 1.05
C ALA A 132 -18.95 -9.50 -0.30
N CYS A 133 -18.25 -9.19 -1.40
CA CYS A 133 -18.80 -9.17 -2.75
C CYS A 133 -18.51 -10.47 -3.51
N SER A 134 -18.39 -11.60 -2.81
CA SER A 134 -18.07 -12.90 -3.42
C SER A 134 -19.18 -13.45 -4.31
N GLY A 135 -20.44 -13.18 -3.97
CA GLY A 135 -21.60 -13.70 -4.67
C GLY A 135 -21.86 -15.20 -4.42
N LEU A 136 -23.02 -15.67 -4.88
CA LEU A 136 -23.47 -17.05 -4.67
C LEU A 136 -22.64 -18.10 -5.42
N GLU A 137 -21.91 -17.69 -6.46
CA GLU A 137 -21.04 -18.58 -7.26
C GLU A 137 -19.67 -18.83 -6.58
N SER A 138 -19.44 -18.23 -5.41
CA SER A 138 -18.21 -18.42 -4.65
C SER A 138 -18.12 -19.80 -4.00
N ASN A 139 -16.90 -20.21 -3.69
CA ASN A 139 -16.60 -21.49 -3.06
C ASN A 139 -15.31 -21.38 -2.21
N PRO A 140 -15.00 -22.39 -1.39
CA PRO A 140 -13.81 -22.36 -0.54
C PRO A 140 -12.49 -22.29 -1.32
N GLU A 141 -12.43 -22.79 -2.55
CA GLU A 141 -11.23 -22.67 -3.38
C GLU A 141 -10.95 -21.21 -3.77
N ILE A 142 -11.99 -20.46 -4.17
CA ILE A 142 -11.91 -19.02 -4.48
C ILE A 142 -11.53 -18.24 -3.23
N ALA A 143 -12.22 -18.48 -2.10
CA ALA A 143 -11.90 -17.83 -0.82
C ALA A 143 -10.46 -18.10 -0.40
N GLY A 144 -10.04 -19.38 -0.39
CA GLY A 144 -8.68 -19.76 -0.04
C GLY A 144 -7.62 -19.17 -0.97
N PHE A 145 -7.92 -18.98 -2.25
CA PHE A 145 -7.00 -18.33 -3.20
C PHE A 145 -6.79 -16.85 -2.84
N ILE A 146 -7.86 -16.11 -2.55
CA ILE A 146 -7.79 -14.69 -2.20
C ILE A 146 -7.08 -14.48 -0.85
N LEU A 147 -7.48 -15.26 0.16
CA LEU A 147 -6.94 -15.14 1.52
C LEU A 147 -5.46 -15.52 1.59
N ARG A 148 -5.02 -16.54 0.85
CA ARG A 148 -3.59 -16.88 0.76
C ARG A 148 -2.77 -15.75 0.14
N TRP A 149 -3.28 -15.13 -0.92
CA TRP A 149 -2.58 -14.00 -1.55
C TRP A 149 -2.45 -12.82 -0.59
N GLN A 150 -3.54 -12.43 0.07
CA GLN A 150 -3.52 -11.37 1.09
C GLN A 150 -2.52 -11.68 2.21
N LEU A 151 -2.51 -12.92 2.71
CA LEU A 151 -1.55 -13.37 3.73
C LEU A 151 -0.11 -13.23 3.25
N VAL A 152 0.19 -13.74 2.05
CA VAL A 152 1.53 -13.65 1.45
C VAL A 152 1.96 -12.20 1.30
N MET A 153 1.03 -11.27 1.00
CA MET A 153 1.31 -9.84 0.90
C MET A 153 1.42 -9.11 2.26
N GLY A 154 1.17 -9.80 3.38
CA GLY A 154 1.37 -9.27 4.73
C GLY A 154 0.10 -9.06 5.56
N VAL A 155 -1.08 -9.43 5.06
CA VAL A 155 -2.32 -9.38 5.85
C VAL A 155 -2.26 -10.45 6.95
N THR A 156 -2.17 -10.00 8.20
CA THR A 156 -2.09 -10.89 9.36
C THR A 156 -3.46 -11.28 9.89
N THR A 157 -4.51 -10.49 9.63
CA THR A 157 -5.83 -10.66 10.24
C THR A 157 -6.93 -10.48 9.20
N HIS A 158 -7.39 -11.58 8.62
CA HIS A 158 -8.57 -11.55 7.74
C HIS A 158 -9.84 -11.38 8.58
N VAL A 159 -10.67 -10.41 8.21
CA VAL A 159 -12.04 -10.23 8.69
C VAL A 159 -12.95 -10.65 7.55
N VAL A 160 -13.35 -11.93 7.57
CA VAL A 160 -14.19 -12.51 6.52
C VAL A 160 -15.62 -11.99 6.67
N HIS A 161 -16.09 -11.30 5.63
CA HIS A 161 -17.47 -10.87 5.49
C HIS A 161 -18.29 -11.97 4.78
N ALA A 162 -19.25 -12.63 5.43
CA ALA A 162 -19.54 -12.53 6.86
C ALA A 162 -19.97 -13.88 7.44
N ALA A 163 -19.96 -13.94 8.77
CA ALA A 163 -20.66 -14.94 9.55
C ALA A 163 -22.02 -14.37 9.97
N PHE A 164 -23.08 -14.74 9.26
CA PHE A 164 -24.40 -14.18 9.51
C PHE A 164 -25.12 -14.89 10.66
N SER A 165 -25.86 -14.15 11.48
CA SER A 165 -26.74 -14.76 12.49
C SER A 165 -28.00 -15.36 11.87
N SER A 166 -28.41 -14.87 10.70
CA SER A 166 -29.55 -15.36 9.92
C SER A 166 -29.46 -14.85 8.48
N VAL A 167 -29.69 -15.76 7.53
CA VAL A 167 -29.82 -15.47 6.09
C VAL A 167 -31.28 -15.53 5.62
N GLU A 168 -32.26 -15.49 6.53
CA GLU A 168 -33.67 -15.59 6.15
C GLU A 168 -34.14 -14.42 5.26
N GLY A 169 -34.95 -14.75 4.26
CA GLY A 169 -35.58 -13.79 3.36
C GLY A 169 -34.55 -13.07 2.47
N ASN A 170 -34.66 -11.74 2.42
CA ASN A 170 -33.79 -10.93 1.55
C ASN A 170 -32.33 -10.90 2.00
N ARG A 171 -32.03 -11.30 3.24
CA ARG A 171 -30.65 -11.35 3.76
C ARG A 171 -29.77 -12.35 3.01
N LEU A 172 -30.37 -13.40 2.44
CA LEU A 172 -29.66 -14.37 1.60
C LEU A 172 -28.95 -13.71 0.40
N TYR A 173 -29.46 -12.57 -0.08
CA TYR A 173 -28.98 -11.91 -1.29
C TYR A 173 -28.20 -10.62 -1.02
N ASP A 174 -28.02 -10.23 0.23
CA ASP A 174 -27.37 -8.97 0.61
C ASP A 174 -25.85 -9.02 0.31
N ALA A 175 -25.17 -10.03 0.86
CA ALA A 175 -23.74 -10.28 0.64
C ALA A 175 -23.39 -11.77 0.81
N PRO A 176 -23.92 -12.67 -0.04
CA PRO A 176 -23.63 -14.09 0.04
C PRO A 176 -22.17 -14.41 -0.37
N PRO A 177 -21.63 -15.57 0.08
CA PRO A 177 -22.27 -16.58 0.92
C PRO A 177 -22.08 -16.34 2.43
N ASP A 178 -22.77 -17.13 3.27
CA ASP A 178 -22.48 -17.18 4.71
C ASP A 178 -21.24 -18.04 4.95
N TRP A 179 -20.15 -17.41 5.38
CA TRP A 179 -18.89 -18.07 5.73
C TRP A 179 -18.84 -18.49 7.20
N GLY A 180 -19.87 -18.19 7.98
CA GLY A 180 -19.93 -18.44 9.42
C GLY A 180 -20.29 -19.87 9.81
N PRO A 181 -20.31 -20.18 11.11
CA PRO A 181 -20.56 -21.53 11.64
C PRO A 181 -21.86 -22.21 11.20
N ALA A 182 -22.86 -21.44 10.78
CA ALA A 182 -24.14 -21.94 10.30
C ALA A 182 -24.19 -22.16 8.78
N GLY A 183 -23.18 -21.67 8.04
CA GLY A 183 -23.09 -21.78 6.59
C GLY A 183 -22.40 -23.05 6.11
N ASP A 184 -22.68 -23.42 4.86
CA ASP A 184 -22.20 -24.68 4.24
C ASP A 184 -20.67 -24.72 4.09
N PHE A 185 -20.02 -23.56 4.01
CA PHE A 185 -18.57 -23.47 3.83
C PHE A 185 -17.76 -23.49 5.13
N TRP A 186 -18.41 -23.49 6.30
CA TRP A 186 -17.71 -23.45 7.59
C TRP A 186 -16.63 -24.52 7.77
N PRO A 187 -16.85 -25.81 7.43
CA PRO A 187 -15.81 -26.82 7.58
C PRO A 187 -14.55 -26.49 6.78
N ALA A 188 -14.69 -25.95 5.57
CA ALA A 188 -13.55 -25.56 4.75
C ALA A 188 -12.86 -24.29 5.29
N MET A 189 -13.63 -23.33 5.80
CA MET A 189 -13.08 -22.13 6.46
C MET A 189 -12.29 -22.48 7.72
N VAL A 190 -12.69 -23.51 8.47
CA VAL A 190 -11.93 -24.02 9.62
C VAL A 190 -10.58 -24.59 9.19
N GLU A 191 -10.54 -25.37 8.10
CA GLU A 191 -9.26 -25.91 7.58
C GLU A 191 -8.35 -24.81 7.04
N LEU A 192 -8.90 -23.82 6.31
CA LEU A 192 -8.15 -22.63 5.91
C LEU A 192 -7.60 -21.86 7.11
N GLY A 193 -8.39 -21.72 8.18
CA GLY A 193 -7.96 -21.06 9.41
C GLY A 193 -6.78 -21.75 10.09
N LYS A 194 -6.72 -23.10 10.08
CA LYS A 194 -5.59 -23.86 10.61
C LYS A 194 -4.32 -23.63 9.79
N GLU A 195 -4.42 -23.69 8.46
CA GLU A 195 -3.31 -23.38 7.57
C GLU A 195 -2.79 -21.95 7.78
N PHE A 196 -3.71 -20.98 7.90
CA PHE A 196 -3.31 -19.58 8.09
C PHE A 196 -2.71 -19.33 9.45
N ALA A 197 -3.12 -20.05 10.50
CA ALA A 197 -2.47 -19.95 11.80
C ALA A 197 -0.97 -20.28 11.72
N GLU A 198 -0.59 -21.28 10.92
CA GLU A 198 0.82 -21.63 10.69
C GLU A 198 1.56 -20.53 9.93
N LEU A 199 0.99 -20.05 8.81
CA LEU A 199 1.61 -19.00 7.99
C LEU A 199 1.66 -17.63 8.70
N GLN A 200 0.66 -17.31 9.54
CA GLN A 200 0.65 -16.09 10.36
C GLN A 200 1.81 -16.06 11.35
N THR A 201 2.32 -17.22 11.78
CA THR A 201 3.54 -17.26 12.59
C THR A 201 4.75 -16.72 11.83
N VAL A 202 4.75 -16.63 10.50
CA VAL A 202 5.86 -16.05 9.73
C VAL A 202 5.78 -14.52 9.68
N ILE A 203 4.58 -13.97 9.55
CA ILE A 203 4.37 -12.56 9.19
C ILE A 203 3.99 -11.68 10.38
N ARG A 204 3.34 -12.24 11.42
CA ARG A 204 2.87 -11.47 12.57
C ARG A 204 4.04 -11.05 13.45
N GLU A 205 4.06 -9.76 13.81
CA GLU A 205 5.14 -9.14 14.61
C GLU A 205 6.55 -9.36 14.02
N ALA A 206 6.63 -9.65 12.72
CA ALA A 206 7.89 -9.81 11.99
C ALA A 206 8.24 -8.52 11.23
N THR A 207 9.52 -8.39 10.90
CA THR A 207 10.03 -7.32 10.03
C THR A 207 9.96 -7.79 8.59
N GLN A 208 9.20 -7.10 7.74
CA GLN A 208 9.21 -7.38 6.31
C GLN A 208 10.51 -6.86 5.69
N VAL A 209 11.18 -7.67 4.88
CA VAL A 209 12.35 -7.26 4.12
C VAL A 209 11.90 -6.57 2.85
N ALA A 210 11.94 -5.23 2.87
CA ALA A 210 11.59 -4.38 1.75
C ALA A 210 12.61 -3.24 1.60
N PRO A 211 13.78 -3.50 0.95
CA PRO A 211 14.87 -2.54 0.86
C PRO A 211 14.58 -1.34 -0.05
N VAL A 212 13.46 -1.35 -0.78
CA VAL A 212 13.05 -0.31 -1.73
C VAL A 212 11.78 0.38 -1.24
N ALA A 213 11.82 1.70 -1.13
CA ALA A 213 10.64 2.53 -0.91
C ALA A 213 10.17 3.14 -2.24
N ILE A 214 8.87 3.09 -2.53
CA ILE A 214 8.24 3.89 -3.60
C ILE A 214 7.58 5.09 -2.91
N LEU A 215 7.96 6.31 -3.27
CA LEU A 215 7.34 7.50 -2.70
C LEU A 215 5.85 7.53 -3.09
N TRP A 216 4.95 7.69 -2.11
CA TRP A 216 3.50 7.75 -2.33
C TRP A 216 3.10 9.12 -2.88
N PRO A 217 2.64 9.24 -4.14
CA PRO A 217 2.52 10.54 -4.81
C PRO A 217 1.15 11.20 -4.57
N ILE A 218 0.50 10.95 -3.44
CA ILE A 218 -0.88 11.41 -3.14
C ILE A 218 -1.04 12.93 -3.23
N ARG A 219 0.02 13.69 -2.92
CA ARG A 219 0.02 15.16 -3.09
C ARG A 219 -0.23 15.57 -4.53
N SER A 220 0.31 14.83 -5.50
CA SER A 220 0.10 15.12 -6.92
C SER A 220 -1.34 14.87 -7.34
N PHE A 221 -1.98 13.83 -6.84
CA PHE A 221 -3.42 13.62 -7.05
C PHE A 221 -4.25 14.70 -6.32
N ALA A 222 -3.83 15.08 -5.10
CA ALA A 222 -4.40 16.16 -4.30
C ALA A 222 -4.16 17.57 -4.87
N ALA A 223 -3.34 17.74 -5.89
CA ALA A 223 -3.17 19.01 -6.59
C ALA A 223 -4.10 19.14 -7.80
N GLN A 224 -4.75 18.06 -8.24
CA GLN A 224 -5.40 17.96 -9.54
C GLN A 224 -6.91 17.68 -9.45
N ARG A 225 -7.60 17.93 -10.57
CA ARG A 225 -9.05 17.68 -10.81
C ARG A 225 -9.35 17.34 -12.27
N SER A 226 -8.42 16.65 -12.93
CA SER A 226 -8.50 16.38 -14.37
C SER A 226 -8.09 14.95 -14.66
N GLU A 227 -9.07 14.14 -15.06
CA GLU A 227 -8.88 12.73 -15.42
C GLU A 227 -7.74 12.52 -16.42
N SER A 228 -7.61 13.42 -17.41
CA SER A 228 -6.52 13.38 -18.41
C SER A 228 -5.11 13.52 -17.83
N HIS A 229 -4.97 14.04 -16.61
CA HIS A 229 -3.70 14.15 -15.90
C HIS A 229 -3.58 13.11 -14.77
N GLU A 230 -4.71 12.75 -14.14
CA GLU A 230 -4.76 11.77 -13.05
C GLU A 230 -4.53 10.33 -13.55
N GLN A 231 -5.14 9.95 -14.68
CA GLN A 231 -5.03 8.59 -15.22
C GLN A 231 -3.58 8.20 -15.56
N PRO A 232 -2.78 9.01 -16.29
CA PRO A 232 -1.39 8.65 -16.58
C PRO A 232 -0.51 8.48 -15.33
N LEU A 233 -0.73 9.31 -14.29
CA LEU A 233 0.01 9.18 -13.02
C LEU A 233 -0.38 7.89 -12.28
N ARG A 234 -1.67 7.54 -12.29
CA ARG A 234 -2.17 6.28 -11.72
C ARG A 234 -1.56 5.09 -12.45
N ASP A 235 -1.62 5.09 -13.78
CA ASP A 235 -1.08 4.01 -14.60
C ASP A 235 0.43 3.84 -14.39
N ALA A 236 1.19 4.94 -14.33
CA ALA A 236 2.62 4.91 -14.05
C ALA A 236 2.96 4.34 -12.66
N LEU A 237 2.16 4.67 -11.64
CA LEU A 237 2.32 4.11 -10.30
C LEU A 237 2.01 2.61 -10.25
N VAL A 238 0.93 2.19 -10.89
CA VAL A 238 0.52 0.77 -10.97
C VAL A 238 1.57 -0.04 -11.75
N GLU A 239 2.10 0.49 -12.85
CA GLU A 239 3.17 -0.15 -13.62
C GLU A 239 4.45 -0.27 -12.79
N LEU A 240 4.86 0.79 -12.10
CA LEU A 240 6.04 0.76 -11.23
C LEU A 240 5.93 -0.32 -10.15
N LEU A 241 4.79 -0.39 -9.45
CA LEU A 241 4.56 -1.41 -8.43
C LEU A 241 4.57 -2.81 -9.06
N SER A 242 3.86 -2.99 -10.18
CA SER A 242 3.77 -4.29 -10.86
C SER A 242 5.13 -4.79 -11.31
N GLN A 243 5.96 -3.94 -11.90
CA GLN A 243 7.33 -4.30 -12.29
C GLN A 243 8.17 -4.69 -11.08
N CYS A 244 8.09 -3.95 -9.98
CA CYS A 244 8.81 -4.33 -8.75
C CYS A 244 8.36 -5.71 -8.24
N LEU A 245 7.06 -5.97 -8.17
CA LEU A 245 6.51 -7.25 -7.70
C LEU A 245 6.87 -8.41 -8.62
N ASP A 246 6.79 -8.25 -9.93
CA ASP A 246 7.08 -9.31 -10.90
C ASP A 246 8.58 -9.64 -10.97
N HIS A 247 9.45 -8.65 -10.68
CA HIS A 247 10.89 -8.84 -10.47
C HIS A 247 11.25 -9.33 -9.04
N GLN A 248 10.26 -9.57 -8.19
CA GLN A 248 10.43 -10.05 -6.81
C GLN A 248 11.25 -9.10 -5.93
N VAL A 249 11.07 -7.80 -6.13
CA VAL A 249 11.66 -6.73 -5.31
C VAL A 249 10.77 -6.52 -4.08
N GLY A 250 11.36 -6.54 -2.89
CA GLY A 250 10.66 -6.19 -1.66
C GLY A 250 10.43 -4.68 -1.60
N VAL A 251 9.17 -4.26 -1.65
CA VAL A 251 8.78 -2.85 -1.72
C VAL A 251 7.83 -2.43 -0.61
N HIS A 252 7.99 -1.19 -0.14
CA HIS A 252 6.99 -0.46 0.61
C HIS A 252 6.64 0.84 -0.11
N PHE A 253 5.44 1.36 0.11
CA PHE A 253 5.16 2.77 -0.14
C PHE A 253 5.68 3.62 1.01
N LEU A 254 6.12 4.85 0.72
CA LEU A 254 6.60 5.80 1.70
C LEU A 254 5.91 7.15 1.48
N ASP A 255 5.07 7.55 2.43
CA ASP A 255 4.38 8.83 2.37
C ASP A 255 5.30 10.01 2.69
N GLU A 256 5.02 11.18 2.12
CA GLU A 256 5.79 12.39 2.40
C GLU A 256 5.79 12.76 3.88
N THR A 257 4.67 12.52 4.60
CA THR A 257 4.59 12.79 6.04
C THR A 257 5.40 11.83 6.88
N ASP A 258 5.68 10.63 6.36
CA ASP A 258 6.50 9.62 7.02
C ASP A 258 7.98 9.79 6.68
N LEU A 259 8.29 10.23 5.46
CA LEU A 259 9.64 10.46 4.98
C LEU A 259 10.39 11.49 5.83
N VAL A 260 9.71 12.57 6.25
CA VAL A 260 10.35 13.64 7.03
C VAL A 260 10.78 13.20 8.43
N ASP A 261 10.19 12.13 8.96
CA ASP A 261 10.54 11.53 10.25
C ASP A 261 11.59 10.42 10.12
N ALA A 262 12.04 10.10 8.90
CA ALA A 262 12.95 8.99 8.66
C ALA A 262 14.37 9.29 9.17
N ALA A 263 14.98 8.31 9.83
CA ALA A 263 16.37 8.41 10.25
C ALA A 263 17.29 7.98 9.09
N ILE A 264 18.15 8.90 8.64
CA ILE A 264 19.09 8.69 7.53
C ILE A 264 20.50 8.44 8.07
N SER A 265 21.12 7.40 7.56
CA SER A 265 22.53 7.06 7.78
C SER A 265 23.15 6.57 6.45
N THR A 266 24.47 6.37 6.42
CA THR A 266 25.17 5.95 5.20
C THR A 266 24.59 4.65 4.64
N GLY A 267 24.04 4.72 3.42
CA GLY A 267 23.46 3.63 2.65
C GLY A 267 22.06 3.18 3.10
N VAL A 268 21.49 3.76 4.16
CA VAL A 268 20.19 3.30 4.67
C VAL A 268 19.36 4.40 5.35
N MET A 269 18.09 4.44 4.99
CA MET A 269 17.03 5.21 5.64
C MET A 269 16.12 4.27 6.43
N THR A 270 15.77 4.62 7.66
CA THR A 270 14.99 3.77 8.56
C THR A 270 13.75 4.48 9.11
N LEU A 271 12.67 3.72 9.25
CA LEU A 271 11.41 4.18 9.85
C LEU A 271 10.71 2.99 10.51
N GLY A 272 10.52 3.04 11.84
CA GLY A 272 9.98 1.92 12.59
C GLY A 272 10.84 0.65 12.41
N ARG A 273 10.25 -0.40 11.83
CA ARG A 273 10.95 -1.64 11.46
C ARG A 273 11.47 -1.65 10.02
N ALA A 274 11.08 -0.68 9.19
CA ALA A 274 11.47 -0.63 7.80
C ALA A 274 12.86 -0.01 7.61
N ALA A 275 13.61 -0.55 6.65
CA ALA A 275 14.93 -0.07 6.27
C ALA A 275 15.05 -0.06 4.73
N TYR A 276 15.42 1.10 4.19
CA TYR A 276 15.44 1.37 2.76
C TYR A 276 16.84 1.77 2.31
N SER A 277 17.38 1.05 1.33
CA SER A 277 18.62 1.41 0.63
C SER A 277 18.35 2.10 -0.72
N HIS A 278 17.09 2.03 -1.20
CA HIS A 278 16.66 2.61 -2.45
C HIS A 278 15.33 3.36 -2.25
N VAL A 279 15.18 4.50 -2.92
CA VAL A 279 13.94 5.27 -3.00
C VAL A 279 13.61 5.52 -4.46
N LEU A 280 12.46 5.00 -4.91
CA LEU A 280 11.91 5.28 -6.23
C LEU A 280 10.92 6.42 -6.11
N VAL A 281 11.16 7.50 -6.86
CA VAL A 281 10.23 8.64 -6.97
C VAL A 281 9.39 8.42 -8.22
N PRO A 282 8.11 8.02 -8.10
CA PRO A 282 7.25 7.81 -9.26
C PRO A 282 6.98 9.13 -9.99
N ASP A 283 6.29 9.03 -11.12
CA ASP A 283 5.83 10.24 -11.80
C ASP A 283 4.93 11.06 -10.87
N CYS A 284 5.20 12.36 -10.77
CA CYS A 284 4.54 13.25 -9.84
C CYS A 284 4.57 14.69 -10.36
N THR A 285 3.53 15.45 -10.09
CA THR A 285 3.38 16.85 -10.52
C THR A 285 3.92 17.82 -9.49
N VAL A 286 3.74 17.50 -8.20
CA VAL A 286 4.15 18.35 -7.07
C VAL A 286 4.60 17.51 -5.88
N LEU A 287 5.65 17.97 -5.20
CA LEU A 287 6.14 17.44 -3.92
C LEU A 287 6.28 18.60 -2.91
N ALA A 288 6.28 18.30 -1.60
CA ALA A 288 6.64 19.30 -0.60
C ALA A 288 8.14 19.64 -0.66
N ALA A 289 8.48 20.88 -0.26
CA ALA A 289 9.86 21.34 -0.19
C ALA A 289 10.71 20.46 0.77
N ASP A 290 10.14 20.06 1.90
CA ASP A 290 10.81 19.16 2.85
C ASP A 290 11.04 17.76 2.27
N THR A 291 10.09 17.22 1.50
CA THR A 291 10.27 15.94 0.79
C THR A 291 11.49 16.01 -0.13
N ILE A 292 11.61 17.07 -0.94
CA ILE A 292 12.76 17.26 -1.83
C ILE A 292 14.06 17.39 -1.04
N ARG A 293 14.04 18.10 0.08
CA ARG A 293 15.19 18.25 0.98
C ARG A 293 15.63 16.90 1.55
N VAL A 294 14.72 16.09 2.06
CA VAL A 294 15.05 14.78 2.65
C VAL A 294 15.54 13.80 1.57
N LEU A 295 14.97 13.83 0.36
CA LEU A 295 15.47 13.02 -0.77
C LEU A 295 16.91 13.42 -1.18
N ARG A 296 17.26 14.71 -1.08
CA ARG A 296 18.64 15.20 -1.28
C ARG A 296 19.58 14.66 -0.20
N GLU A 297 19.16 14.72 1.06
CA GLU A 297 19.92 14.21 2.20
C GLU A 297 20.14 12.69 2.08
N ALA A 298 19.12 11.95 1.65
CA ALA A 298 19.22 10.51 1.40
C ALA A 298 20.23 10.20 0.29
N ALA A 299 20.14 10.88 -0.85
CA ALA A 299 21.09 10.71 -1.95
C ALA A 299 22.53 11.05 -1.53
N ALA A 300 22.72 12.11 -0.74
CA ALA A 300 24.03 12.49 -0.20
C ALA A 300 24.57 11.49 0.85
N ALA A 301 23.70 10.66 1.42
CA ALA A 301 24.05 9.60 2.34
C ALA A 301 24.17 8.23 1.65
N ASP A 302 24.45 8.17 0.35
CA ASP A 302 24.63 6.94 -0.44
C ASP A 302 23.39 6.04 -0.58
N ILE A 303 22.19 6.55 -0.28
CA ILE A 303 20.92 5.87 -0.59
C ILE A 303 20.60 6.13 -2.07
N GLN A 304 20.23 5.08 -2.80
CA GLN A 304 19.92 5.19 -4.22
C GLN A 304 18.55 5.83 -4.43
N VAL A 305 18.51 7.12 -4.76
CA VAL A 305 17.28 7.83 -5.10
C VAL A 305 17.16 7.93 -6.61
N VAL A 306 16.10 7.35 -7.19
CA VAL A 306 15.89 7.31 -8.65
C VAL A 306 14.47 7.73 -8.99
N GLY A 307 14.33 8.70 -9.90
CA GLY A 307 13.04 9.08 -10.47
C GLY A 307 12.66 8.16 -11.61
N THR A 308 11.43 7.64 -11.60
CA THR A 308 10.94 6.73 -12.66
C THR A 308 9.99 7.40 -13.65
N GLY A 309 9.79 8.71 -13.50
CA GLY A 309 8.87 9.50 -14.31
C GLY A 309 9.41 10.88 -14.64
N SER A 310 8.48 11.73 -15.08
CA SER A 310 8.77 13.10 -15.47
C SER A 310 9.01 14.02 -14.27
N GLY A 311 8.90 13.55 -13.02
CA GLY A 311 9.26 14.22 -11.77
C GLY A 311 8.51 15.54 -11.52
N PRO A 312 8.64 16.14 -10.32
CA PRO A 312 7.79 17.27 -9.98
C PRO A 312 8.13 18.49 -10.83
N GLU A 313 7.11 19.08 -11.45
CA GLU A 313 7.17 20.40 -12.07
C GLU A 313 7.05 21.52 -11.04
N TRP A 314 6.42 21.21 -9.90
CA TRP A 314 6.10 22.15 -8.84
C TRP A 314 6.60 21.67 -7.48
N VAL A 315 6.90 22.62 -6.61
CA VAL A 315 7.18 22.38 -5.20
C VAL A 315 6.18 23.16 -4.34
N GLN A 316 5.63 22.49 -3.33
CA GLN A 316 4.80 23.14 -2.32
C GLN A 316 5.68 23.60 -1.16
N THR A 317 5.63 24.91 -0.88
CA THR A 317 6.09 25.54 0.36
C THR A 317 4.88 25.89 1.23
N ASP A 318 5.11 26.35 2.45
CA ASP A 318 4.04 26.82 3.34
C ASP A 318 3.21 27.95 2.69
N SER A 319 3.88 28.84 1.96
CA SER A 319 3.27 30.05 1.40
C SER A 319 2.81 29.92 -0.05
N ALA A 320 3.33 28.97 -0.83
CA ALA A 320 3.09 28.93 -2.27
C ALA A 320 3.29 27.54 -2.88
N VAL A 321 2.75 27.36 -4.08
CA VAL A 321 3.23 26.35 -5.04
C VAL A 321 4.07 27.10 -6.07
N GLU A 322 5.29 26.66 -6.30
CA GLU A 322 6.25 27.36 -7.18
C GLU A 322 6.99 26.36 -8.08
N PRO A 323 7.58 26.80 -9.21
CA PRO A 323 8.28 25.88 -10.10
C PRO A 323 9.38 25.14 -9.35
N ALA A 324 9.44 23.82 -9.52
CA ALA A 324 10.46 23.00 -8.90
C ALA A 324 11.85 23.37 -9.45
N GLY A 325 12.84 23.41 -8.56
CA GLY A 325 14.24 23.53 -8.96
C GLY A 325 14.77 22.26 -9.65
N PRO A 326 16.07 22.22 -10.00
CA PRO A 326 16.67 21.02 -10.55
C PRO A 326 16.50 19.83 -9.60
N ARG A 327 16.20 18.66 -10.17
CA ARG A 327 16.09 17.41 -9.41
C ARG A 327 17.43 17.07 -8.78
N ALA A 328 17.34 16.43 -7.62
CA ALA A 328 18.50 15.94 -6.89
C ALA A 328 18.87 14.50 -7.22
N TRP A 329 18.01 13.81 -7.95
CA TRP A 329 18.13 12.40 -8.27
C TRP A 329 18.16 12.20 -9.78
N GLU A 330 18.84 11.13 -10.19
CA GLU A 330 18.84 10.69 -11.58
C GLU A 330 17.45 10.17 -11.96
N SER A 331 17.14 10.19 -13.25
CA SER A 331 15.90 9.64 -13.79
C SER A 331 16.21 8.53 -14.77
N ALA A 332 15.49 7.41 -14.64
CA ALA A 332 15.62 6.24 -15.48
C ALA A 332 14.22 5.68 -15.78
N SER A 333 14.06 4.94 -16.88
CA SER A 333 12.79 4.25 -17.12
C SER A 333 12.59 3.14 -16.07
N VAL A 334 11.33 2.81 -15.77
CA VAL A 334 11.00 1.68 -14.88
C VAL A 334 11.71 0.39 -15.32
N PHE A 335 11.77 0.15 -16.64
CA PHE A 335 12.39 -1.04 -17.24
C PHE A 335 13.92 -1.06 -17.11
N ASP A 336 14.57 0.08 -16.89
CA ASP A 336 16.02 0.15 -16.68
C ASP A 336 16.38 0.03 -15.20
N VAL A 337 15.61 0.67 -14.32
CA VAL A 337 15.92 0.72 -12.88
C VAL A 337 15.53 -0.57 -12.16
N VAL A 338 14.32 -1.10 -12.38
CA VAL A 338 13.80 -2.25 -11.62
C VAL A 338 14.70 -3.48 -11.70
N PRO A 339 15.27 -3.86 -12.86
CA PRO A 339 16.18 -5.01 -12.95
C PRO A 339 17.44 -4.91 -12.07
N THR A 340 17.84 -3.69 -11.69
CA THR A 340 19.03 -3.41 -10.86
C THR A 340 18.75 -3.48 -9.35
N LEU A 341 17.48 -3.50 -8.95
CA LEU A 341 17.08 -3.47 -7.55
C LEU A 341 17.35 -4.82 -6.83
N PRO A 342 17.52 -4.80 -5.49
CA PRO A 342 17.67 -6.02 -4.70
C PRO A 342 16.43 -6.93 -4.82
N ARG A 343 16.66 -8.22 -5.10
CA ARG A 343 15.58 -9.22 -5.22
C ARG A 343 15.50 -10.09 -3.97
N LEU A 344 14.27 -10.49 -3.62
CA LEU A 344 14.01 -11.42 -2.51
C LEU A 344 14.35 -12.86 -2.86
N ILE A 345 14.21 -13.20 -4.14
CA ILE A 345 14.55 -14.49 -4.74
C ILE A 345 15.11 -14.25 -6.15
N SER A 346 15.95 -15.18 -6.60
CA SER A 346 16.35 -15.27 -8.00
C SER A 346 15.42 -16.24 -8.74
N ILE A 347 15.03 -15.87 -9.96
CA ILE A 347 14.19 -16.69 -10.85
C ILE A 347 14.95 -16.89 -12.15
N ALA A 348 14.94 -18.10 -12.70
CA ALA A 348 15.50 -18.38 -14.02
C ALA A 348 14.42 -18.95 -14.97
N PRO A 349 14.51 -18.66 -16.29
CA PRO A 349 15.70 -18.12 -16.99
C PRO A 349 15.81 -16.59 -17.10
N ASP A 350 14.72 -15.84 -17.00
CA ASP A 350 14.66 -14.40 -17.32
C ASP A 350 14.65 -13.49 -16.08
N GLY A 351 14.50 -14.04 -14.88
CA GLY A 351 14.49 -13.25 -13.65
C GLY A 351 13.19 -12.51 -13.39
N ILE A 352 12.14 -12.80 -14.15
CA ILE A 352 10.82 -12.14 -14.06
C ILE A 352 9.76 -13.23 -14.00
N ALA A 353 8.82 -13.11 -13.07
CA ALA A 353 7.67 -13.99 -13.05
C ALA A 353 6.41 -13.18 -12.79
N ARG A 354 5.71 -12.82 -13.87
CA ARG A 354 4.38 -12.22 -13.80
C ARG A 354 3.45 -13.11 -12.98
N ASP A 355 2.64 -12.49 -12.12
CA ASP A 355 1.65 -13.18 -11.26
C ASP A 355 2.30 -14.23 -10.33
N LEU A 356 3.53 -13.97 -9.92
CA LEU A 356 4.19 -14.64 -8.80
C LEU A 356 4.42 -13.60 -7.70
N ARG A 357 4.10 -13.95 -6.45
CA ARG A 357 4.28 -13.06 -5.30
C ARG A 357 5.24 -13.70 -4.32
N CYS A 358 6.32 -12.98 -4.02
CA CYS A 358 7.26 -13.31 -2.97
C CYS A 358 7.32 -12.19 -1.93
N THR A 359 7.23 -12.56 -0.67
CA THR A 359 7.59 -11.67 0.45
C THR A 359 8.59 -12.37 1.36
N ALA A 360 9.39 -11.58 2.06
CA ALA A 360 10.39 -12.08 2.99
C ALA A 360 10.21 -11.41 4.35
N TRP A 361 10.32 -12.20 5.40
CA TRP A 361 10.00 -11.81 6.77
C TRP A 361 11.10 -12.28 7.71
N GLU A 362 11.53 -11.41 8.60
CA GLU A 362 12.58 -11.67 9.57
C GLU A 362 12.04 -11.57 11.00
N ARG A 363 12.30 -12.62 11.79
CA ARG A 363 12.01 -12.67 13.22
C ARG A 363 13.07 -13.50 13.93
N ASP A 364 13.58 -13.01 15.06
CA ASP A 364 14.59 -13.70 15.87
C ASP A 364 15.84 -14.12 15.08
N GLY A 365 16.24 -13.32 14.09
CA GLY A 365 17.38 -13.60 13.21
C GLY A 365 17.13 -14.68 12.15
N ILE A 366 15.91 -15.23 12.09
CA ILE A 366 15.50 -16.20 11.07
C ILE A 366 14.74 -15.45 9.98
N ARG A 367 15.20 -15.59 8.72
CA ARG A 367 14.47 -15.09 7.56
C ARG A 367 13.72 -16.21 6.85
N THR A 368 12.43 -15.96 6.63
CA THR A 368 11.51 -16.86 5.96
C THR A 368 10.86 -16.14 4.79
N ARG A 369 10.78 -16.81 3.64
CA ARG A 369 10.13 -16.28 2.44
C ARG A 369 8.83 -17.03 2.18
N LEU A 370 7.79 -16.30 1.82
CA LEU A 370 6.54 -16.86 1.33
C LEU A 370 6.48 -16.64 -0.18
N LEU A 371 6.13 -17.68 -0.92
CA LEU A 371 6.04 -17.66 -2.38
C LEU A 371 4.68 -18.21 -2.81
N MET A 372 3.99 -17.50 -3.69
CA MET A 372 2.69 -17.92 -4.21
C MET A 372 2.53 -17.64 -5.69
N ASN A 373 1.99 -18.62 -6.43
CA ASN A 373 1.57 -18.45 -7.81
C ASN A 373 0.11 -17.96 -7.84
N ILE A 374 -0.10 -16.71 -8.23
CA ILE A 374 -1.41 -16.10 -8.39
C ILE A 374 -1.87 -16.06 -9.86
N GLY A 375 -1.12 -16.67 -10.77
CA GLY A 375 -1.46 -16.78 -12.18
C GLY A 375 -2.50 -17.87 -12.46
N ASP A 376 -2.97 -17.92 -13.71
CA ASP A 376 -3.99 -18.87 -14.14
C ASP A 376 -3.44 -20.30 -14.37
N GLU A 377 -2.14 -20.46 -14.55
CA GLU A 377 -1.48 -21.73 -14.86
C GLU A 377 -0.38 -22.08 -13.83
N ASP A 378 -0.11 -23.38 -13.70
CA ASP A 378 1.04 -23.87 -12.95
C ASP A 378 2.35 -23.35 -13.56
N LYS A 379 3.29 -22.93 -12.69
CA LYS A 379 4.57 -22.40 -13.14
C LYS A 379 5.69 -23.40 -12.86
N ASN A 380 6.48 -23.71 -13.89
CA ASN A 380 7.73 -24.43 -13.76
C ASN A 380 8.87 -23.43 -13.86
N MET A 381 9.67 -23.32 -12.80
CA MET A 381 10.74 -22.32 -12.71
C MET A 381 11.91 -22.85 -11.88
N THR A 382 13.02 -22.14 -11.92
CA THR A 382 14.13 -22.37 -10.99
C THR A 382 14.22 -21.18 -10.05
N VAL A 383 13.98 -21.41 -8.76
CA VAL A 383 14.08 -20.39 -7.71
C VAL A 383 15.34 -20.65 -6.92
N ASP A 384 16.25 -19.67 -6.84
CA ASP A 384 17.54 -19.80 -6.15
C ASP A 384 18.33 -21.06 -6.54
N GLY A 385 18.35 -21.33 -7.85
CA GLY A 385 19.04 -22.50 -8.41
C GLY A 385 18.31 -23.84 -8.22
N THR A 386 17.14 -23.85 -7.55
CA THR A 386 16.36 -25.06 -7.31
C THR A 386 15.16 -25.14 -8.26
N PRO A 387 15.08 -26.17 -9.13
CA PRO A 387 13.90 -26.39 -9.97
C PRO A 387 12.68 -26.72 -9.13
N MET A 388 11.56 -26.08 -9.42
CA MET A 388 10.28 -26.34 -8.75
C MET A 388 9.09 -26.13 -9.68
N ARG A 389 8.00 -26.82 -9.35
CA ARG A 389 6.67 -26.58 -9.93
C ARG A 389 5.79 -26.01 -8.83
N LEU A 390 5.24 -24.82 -9.07
CA LEU A 390 4.33 -24.15 -8.15
C LEU A 390 2.94 -24.10 -8.76
N ARG A 391 1.97 -24.77 -8.11
CA ARG A 391 0.59 -24.82 -8.59
C ARG A 391 -0.12 -23.51 -8.35
N ARG A 392 -1.15 -23.23 -9.15
CA ARG A 392 -2.02 -22.07 -8.90
C ARG A 392 -2.56 -22.09 -7.46
N GLY A 393 -2.36 -21.00 -6.75
CA GLY A 393 -2.85 -20.82 -5.37
C GLY A 393 -2.03 -21.51 -4.29
N GLU A 394 -0.99 -22.27 -4.66
CA GLU A 394 -0.10 -22.92 -3.71
C GLU A 394 0.82 -21.87 -3.06
N VAL A 395 0.97 -21.96 -1.73
CA VAL A 395 1.91 -21.15 -0.95
C VAL A 395 3.06 -22.04 -0.51
N MET A 396 4.28 -21.65 -0.83
CA MET A 396 5.50 -22.29 -0.36
C MET A 396 6.20 -21.42 0.67
N THR A 397 6.70 -22.06 1.73
CA THR A 397 7.58 -21.45 2.72
C THR A 397 9.02 -21.84 2.42
N LEU A 398 9.86 -20.86 2.07
CA LEU A 398 11.26 -21.06 1.74
C LEU A 398 12.14 -20.48 2.86
N PRO A 399 12.84 -21.31 3.66
CA PRO A 399 13.82 -20.79 4.62
C PRO A 399 14.95 -20.10 3.85
N GLN A 400 15.52 -19.04 4.44
CA GLN A 400 16.85 -18.59 4.04
C GLN A 400 17.87 -19.28 4.95
N GLY A 401 18.78 -20.06 4.34
CA GLY A 401 19.84 -20.78 5.04
C GLY A 401 20.96 -19.87 5.52
#